data_AF-A0A067ES58-F1
#
_entry.id   AF-A0A067ES58-F1
#
_cell.length_a   1.000
_cell.length_b   1.000
_cell.length_c   1.000
_cell.angle_alpha   90.00
_cell.angle_beta   90.00
_cell.angle_gamma   90.00
#
_symmetry.space_group_name_H-M   'P 1'
#
loop_
_entity.id
_entity.type
_entity.pdbx_description
1 polymer ?
#
loop_
_entity_poly.entity_id
_entity_poly.type
_entity_poly.pdbx_seq_one_letter_code
_entity_poly.pdbx_strand_id
1 'polypeptide(L)'
;MSNDKSVMAVIRAARPTFRNDFDKLAFAVHATFLASGHVLTATGPSADTDFTSPSTDEVGIDHWNELDDNYAFVYVKPEKGSKKVLVKCLVMNNKLLVDALADGASEPVHLEINVADFVAKNGSNYSDQFQNLEKLVTDVDKEIILQLYGSSKPASSERGEGSRLNNPDFGYFVHQGPQPLPTG
;
A
#
# COMPACT_ATOMS: atom_id res chain seq x y z
N MET A 1 14.85 -0.26 -6.01
CA MET A 1 13.79 -1.16 -6.50
C MET A 1 14.23 -2.57 -6.17
N SER A 2 13.44 -3.30 -5.40
CA SER A 2 13.69 -4.72 -5.11
C SER A 2 13.50 -5.57 -6.37
N ASN A 3 14.15 -6.74 -6.42
CA ASN A 3 13.91 -7.75 -7.44
C ASN A 3 13.69 -9.13 -6.79
N ASP A 4 13.22 -10.09 -7.57
CA ASP A 4 12.94 -11.46 -7.12
C ASP A 4 14.13 -12.11 -6.42
N LYS A 5 15.36 -11.90 -6.94
CA LYS A 5 16.59 -12.47 -6.37
C LYS A 5 16.92 -11.88 -5.00
N SER A 6 16.82 -10.56 -4.83
CA SER A 6 17.07 -9.92 -3.54
C SER A 6 16.01 -10.29 -2.51
N VAL A 7 14.74 -10.36 -2.92
CA VAL A 7 13.64 -10.81 -2.06
C VAL A 7 13.83 -12.27 -1.65
N MET A 8 14.16 -13.16 -2.59
CA MET A 8 14.44 -14.56 -2.28
C MET A 8 15.67 -14.73 -1.37
N ALA A 9 16.69 -13.87 -1.50
CA ALA A 9 17.84 -13.86 -0.60
C ALA A 9 17.43 -13.51 0.84
N VAL A 10 16.56 -12.51 1.03
CA VAL A 10 16.01 -12.15 2.35
C VAL A 10 15.22 -13.32 2.95
N ILE A 11 14.31 -13.94 2.17
CA ILE A 11 13.53 -15.11 2.61
C ILE A 11 14.46 -16.23 3.08
N ARG A 12 15.50 -16.56 2.28
CA ARG A 12 16.46 -17.62 2.62
C ARG A 12 17.32 -17.28 3.84
N ALA A 13 17.66 -16.01 4.04
CA ALA A 13 18.43 -15.56 5.19
C ALA A 13 17.62 -15.66 6.48
N ALA A 14 16.35 -15.25 6.45
CA ALA A 14 15.46 -15.30 7.60
C ALA A 14 15.00 -16.71 7.96
N ARG A 15 15.02 -17.64 6.99
CA ARG A 15 14.55 -19.03 7.15
C ARG A 15 13.19 -19.14 7.86
N PRO A 16 12.16 -18.42 7.38
CA PRO A 16 10.86 -18.43 8.04
C PRO A 16 10.22 -19.82 7.96
N THR A 17 9.41 -20.13 8.98
CA THR A 17 8.47 -21.25 8.93
C THR A 17 7.11 -20.72 8.53
N PHE A 18 6.51 -21.30 7.49
CA PHE A 18 5.19 -20.90 6.99
C PHE A 18 4.13 -21.91 7.46
N ARG A 19 3.10 -21.42 8.13
CA ARG A 19 1.96 -22.21 8.61
C ARG A 19 0.94 -22.51 7.50
N ASN A 20 0.85 -21.62 6.52
CA ASN A 20 -0.13 -21.67 5.43
C ASN A 20 0.39 -20.91 4.20
N ASP A 21 -0.42 -20.83 3.14
CA ASP A 21 -0.03 -20.15 1.90
C ASP A 21 -0.03 -18.62 2.01
N PHE A 22 -0.83 -18.04 2.91
CA PHE A 22 -0.86 -16.60 3.16
C PHE A 22 0.38 -16.13 3.94
N ASP A 23 0.91 -16.96 4.85
CA ASP A 23 2.20 -16.73 5.51
C ASP A 23 3.30 -16.50 4.44
N LYS A 24 3.35 -17.32 3.38
CA LYS A 24 4.32 -17.18 2.29
C LYS A 24 4.20 -15.82 1.60
N LEU A 25 2.99 -15.39 1.30
CA LEU A 25 2.73 -14.11 0.62
C LEU A 25 3.02 -12.91 1.52
N ALA A 26 2.53 -12.92 2.76
CA ALA A 26 2.77 -11.85 3.73
C ALA A 26 4.28 -11.71 3.99
N PHE A 27 5.02 -12.82 4.09
CA PHE A 27 6.46 -12.77 4.24
C PHE A 27 7.17 -12.27 2.97
N ALA A 28 6.68 -12.61 1.78
CA ALA A 28 7.23 -12.06 0.54
C ALA A 28 7.03 -10.54 0.45
N VAL A 29 5.89 -10.01 0.93
CA VAL A 29 5.68 -8.56 1.09
C VAL A 29 6.72 -7.99 2.05
N HIS A 30 6.87 -8.56 3.25
CA HIS A 30 7.89 -8.14 4.21
C HIS A 30 9.31 -8.12 3.61
N ALA A 31 9.71 -9.20 2.95
CA ALA A 31 11.01 -9.33 2.30
C ALA A 31 11.19 -8.30 1.16
N THR A 32 10.11 -7.91 0.47
CA THR A 32 10.13 -6.85 -0.54
C THR A 32 10.42 -5.48 0.07
N PHE A 33 9.84 -5.19 1.24
CA PHE A 33 10.15 -3.97 2.00
C PHE A 33 11.63 -3.92 2.41
N LEU A 34 12.15 -4.99 3.01
CA LEU A 34 13.57 -5.08 3.41
C LEU A 34 14.52 -4.96 2.21
N ALA A 35 14.25 -5.69 1.13
CA ALA A 35 15.04 -5.61 -0.10
C ALA A 35 15.01 -4.22 -0.77
N SER A 36 14.00 -3.41 -0.44
CA SER A 36 13.87 -2.01 -0.88
C SER A 36 14.49 -0.99 0.08
N GLY A 37 15.25 -1.46 1.08
CA GLY A 37 16.00 -0.62 2.02
C GLY A 37 15.19 -0.11 3.22
N HIS A 38 14.05 -0.73 3.52
CA HIS A 38 13.31 -0.45 4.75
C HIS A 38 13.89 -1.23 5.92
N VAL A 39 13.79 -0.66 7.11
CA VAL A 39 14.18 -1.30 8.38
C VAL A 39 12.91 -1.64 9.15
N LEU A 40 12.78 -2.89 9.58
CA LEU A 40 11.64 -3.36 10.39
C LEU A 40 11.79 -2.86 11.83
N THR A 41 10.71 -2.31 12.39
CA THR A 41 10.70 -1.71 13.74
C THR A 41 9.62 -2.29 14.66
N ALA A 42 8.61 -2.94 14.10
CA ALA A 42 7.62 -3.72 14.85
C ALA A 42 6.93 -4.72 13.94
N THR A 43 6.35 -5.77 14.52
CA THR A 43 5.56 -6.76 13.78
C THR A 43 4.48 -7.38 14.66
N GLY A 44 3.51 -8.05 14.04
CA GLY A 44 2.44 -8.76 14.73
C GLY A 44 1.57 -7.81 15.57
N PRO A 45 1.09 -8.25 16.75
CA PRO A 45 0.21 -7.47 17.61
C PRO A 45 0.75 -6.10 18.02
N SER A 46 2.08 -5.95 18.13
CA SER A 46 2.72 -4.69 18.56
C SER A 46 2.77 -3.62 17.47
N ALA A 47 2.55 -3.99 16.20
CA ALA A 47 2.70 -3.07 15.07
C ALA A 47 1.81 -1.82 15.19
N ASP A 48 0.56 -1.95 15.63
CA ASP A 48 -0.36 -0.82 15.77
C ASP A 48 0.08 0.16 16.86
N THR A 49 0.49 -0.36 18.03
CA THR A 49 0.98 0.49 19.13
C THR A 49 2.29 1.16 18.74
N ASP A 50 3.19 0.41 18.12
CA ASP A 50 4.54 0.88 17.80
C ASP A 50 4.55 1.84 16.62
N PHE A 51 3.57 1.79 15.71
CA PHE A 51 3.43 2.78 14.64
C PHE A 51 3.29 4.21 15.19
N THR A 52 2.58 4.37 16.31
CA THR A 52 2.38 5.68 16.96
C THR A 52 3.49 6.04 17.97
N SER A 53 4.32 5.08 18.34
CA SER A 53 5.44 5.30 19.26
C SER A 53 6.56 6.13 18.60
N PRO A 54 7.45 6.79 19.36
CA PRO A 54 8.63 7.43 18.78
C PRO A 54 9.79 6.46 18.48
N SER A 55 9.72 5.19 18.94
CA SER A 55 10.83 4.24 18.77
C SER A 55 11.03 3.86 17.30
N THR A 56 12.29 3.81 16.85
CA THR A 56 12.65 3.35 15.50
C THR A 56 13.71 2.27 15.55
N ASP A 57 13.83 1.58 16.69
CA ASP A 57 14.81 0.52 16.87
C ASP A 57 14.50 -0.66 15.95
N GLU A 58 15.54 -1.22 15.33
CA GLU A 58 15.39 -2.37 14.45
C GLU A 58 15.03 -3.61 15.28
N VAL A 59 14.04 -4.38 14.79
CA VAL A 59 13.57 -5.61 15.44
C VAL A 59 13.71 -6.82 14.53
N GLY A 60 13.72 -8.00 15.15
CA GLY A 60 13.60 -9.27 14.45
C GLY A 60 12.19 -9.53 13.93
N ILE A 61 12.01 -10.69 13.28
CA ILE A 61 10.73 -11.11 12.72
C ILE A 61 9.89 -11.92 13.71
N ASP A 62 10.15 -11.80 15.01
CA ASP A 62 9.45 -12.57 16.05
C ASP A 62 7.95 -12.20 16.09
N HIS A 63 7.07 -13.18 16.32
CA HIS A 63 5.62 -12.97 16.44
C HIS A 63 4.89 -12.42 15.19
N TRP A 64 5.57 -12.35 14.03
CA TRP A 64 5.04 -11.75 12.80
C TRP A 64 3.76 -12.40 12.26
N ASN A 65 3.59 -13.69 12.48
CA ASN A 65 2.44 -14.50 12.08
C ASN A 65 1.68 -15.02 13.31
N GLU A 66 1.66 -14.30 14.43
CA GLU A 66 0.93 -14.75 15.63
C GLU A 66 -0.60 -14.64 15.45
N LEU A 67 -1.06 -13.59 14.77
CA LEU A 67 -2.47 -13.37 14.49
C LEU A 67 -2.91 -14.20 13.30
N ASP A 68 -4.07 -14.85 13.43
CA ASP A 68 -4.67 -15.59 12.32
C ASP A 68 -5.27 -14.60 11.31
N ASP A 69 -5.07 -14.88 10.03
CA ASP A 69 -5.60 -14.12 8.90
C ASP A 69 -5.17 -12.63 8.85
N ASN A 70 -4.27 -12.19 9.72
CA ASN A 70 -3.81 -10.81 9.82
C ASN A 70 -2.31 -10.74 10.10
N TYR A 71 -1.59 -9.96 9.32
CA TYR A 71 -0.17 -9.68 9.52
C TYR A 71 0.04 -8.19 9.56
N ALA A 72 0.88 -7.72 10.46
CA ALA A 72 1.20 -6.31 10.56
C ALA A 72 2.71 -6.10 10.73
N PHE A 73 3.21 -5.05 10.10
CA PHE A 73 4.62 -4.69 10.12
C PHE A 73 4.75 -3.18 10.15
N VAL A 74 5.72 -2.66 10.90
CA VAL A 74 6.08 -1.24 10.88
C VAL A 74 7.49 -1.10 10.39
N TYR A 75 7.67 -0.24 9.40
CA TYR A 75 8.96 0.04 8.80
C TYR A 75 9.34 1.51 8.95
N VAL A 76 10.64 1.77 8.92
CA VAL A 76 11.19 3.09 8.60
C VAL A 76 12.04 2.99 7.35
N LYS A 77 12.08 4.06 6.55
CA LYS A 77 13.01 4.16 5.43
C LYS A 77 14.02 5.28 5.69
N PRO A 78 15.26 4.96 6.13
CA PRO A 78 16.26 5.97 6.51
C PRO A 78 16.52 7.00 5.41
N GLU A 79 16.53 6.56 4.15
CA GLU A 79 16.78 7.42 2.98
C GLU A 79 15.63 8.40 2.65
N LYS A 80 14.44 8.22 3.24
CA LYS A 80 13.24 9.01 2.94
C LYS A 80 12.70 9.75 4.17
N GLY A 81 13.63 10.27 4.98
CA GLY A 81 13.31 11.11 6.14
C GLY A 81 12.79 10.33 7.34
N SER A 82 13.03 9.01 7.39
CA SER A 82 12.73 8.12 8.52
C SER A 82 11.28 8.11 8.99
N LYS A 83 10.33 8.47 8.12
CA LYS A 83 8.90 8.31 8.41
C LYS A 83 8.55 6.84 8.55
N LYS A 84 7.67 6.54 9.51
CA LYS A 84 7.13 5.21 9.69
C LYS A 84 6.14 4.86 8.59
N VAL A 85 6.06 3.59 8.25
CA VAL A 85 5.06 3.01 7.38
C VAL A 85 4.49 1.78 8.07
N LEU A 86 3.19 1.79 8.34
CA LEU A 86 2.44 0.62 8.78
C LEU A 86 1.99 -0.16 7.55
N VAL A 87 2.26 -1.45 7.52
CA VAL A 87 1.80 -2.37 6.47
C VAL A 87 0.97 -3.44 7.12
N LYS A 88 -0.30 -3.57 6.71
CA LYS A 88 -1.20 -4.63 7.14
C LYS A 88 -1.52 -5.54 5.96
N CYS A 89 -1.49 -6.84 6.21
CA CYS A 89 -1.92 -7.85 5.27
C CYS A 89 -3.11 -8.60 5.88
N LEU A 90 -4.30 -8.49 5.27
CA LEU A 90 -5.52 -9.15 5.74
C LEU A 90 -5.92 -10.25 4.75
N VAL A 91 -6.21 -11.45 5.26
CA VAL A 91 -6.72 -12.54 4.45
C VAL A 91 -8.23 -12.40 4.30
N MET A 92 -8.71 -12.33 3.06
CA MET A 92 -10.14 -12.29 2.77
C MET A 92 -10.43 -12.93 1.41
N ASN A 93 -11.41 -13.84 1.37
CA ASN A 93 -11.89 -14.46 0.12
C ASN A 93 -10.77 -15.06 -0.76
N ASN A 94 -9.83 -15.78 -0.15
CA ASN A 94 -8.68 -16.39 -0.83
C ASN A 94 -7.70 -15.38 -1.45
N LYS A 95 -7.75 -14.12 -0.99
CA LYS A 95 -6.81 -13.06 -1.34
C LYS A 95 -6.10 -12.55 -0.10
N LEU A 96 -4.89 -12.04 -0.29
CA LEU A 96 -4.19 -11.21 0.68
C LEU A 96 -4.38 -9.75 0.27
N LEU A 97 -5.05 -8.97 1.12
CA LEU A 97 -5.22 -7.53 0.98
C LEU A 97 -4.07 -6.86 1.69
N VAL A 98 -3.28 -6.08 0.97
CA VAL A 98 -2.11 -5.37 1.51
C VAL A 98 -2.44 -3.89 1.55
N ASP A 99 -2.54 -3.34 2.75
CA ASP A 99 -2.73 -1.92 3.01
C ASP A 99 -1.46 -1.34 3.62
N ALA A 100 -0.96 -0.24 3.09
CA ALA A 100 0.18 0.46 3.66
C ALA A 100 -0.11 1.94 3.91
N LEU A 101 0.18 2.42 5.11
CA LEU A 101 -0.06 3.79 5.55
C LEU A 101 1.25 4.42 6.03
N ALA A 102 1.67 5.49 5.37
CA ALA A 102 2.79 6.30 5.83
C ALA A 102 2.38 7.26 6.95
N ASP A 103 3.30 7.56 7.86
CA ASP A 103 3.09 8.53 8.93
C ASP A 103 2.78 9.93 8.36
N GLY A 104 1.66 10.48 8.81
CA GLY A 104 1.07 11.72 8.34
C GLY A 104 0.27 11.64 7.03
N ALA A 105 0.11 10.45 6.43
CA ALA A 105 -0.82 10.25 5.31
C ALA A 105 -2.27 10.09 5.81
N SER A 106 -3.24 10.54 5.00
CA SER A 106 -4.66 10.44 5.33
C SER A 106 -5.29 9.11 4.93
N GLU A 107 -4.79 8.49 3.86
CA GLU A 107 -5.34 7.27 3.27
C GLU A 107 -4.23 6.25 3.01
N PRO A 108 -4.49 4.94 3.21
CA PRO A 108 -3.56 3.89 2.86
C PRO A 108 -3.50 3.67 1.34
N VAL A 109 -2.39 3.11 0.87
CA VAL A 109 -2.28 2.51 -0.47
C VAL A 109 -2.64 1.03 -0.38
N HIS A 110 -3.30 0.50 -1.41
CA HIS A 110 -3.93 -0.82 -1.35
C HIS A 110 -3.54 -1.72 -2.53
N LEU A 111 -3.35 -3.01 -2.27
CA LEU A 111 -3.11 -4.05 -3.27
C LEU A 111 -3.80 -5.36 -2.89
N GLU A 112 -4.54 -5.96 -3.82
CA GLU A 112 -5.10 -7.31 -3.64
C GLU A 112 -4.25 -8.36 -4.36
N ILE A 113 -3.90 -9.44 -3.66
CA ILE A 113 -3.07 -10.54 -4.20
C ILE A 113 -3.87 -11.84 -4.10
N ASN A 114 -4.16 -12.48 -5.24
CA ASN A 114 -4.76 -13.81 -5.25
C ASN A 114 -3.72 -14.88 -4.92
N VAL A 115 -3.96 -15.68 -3.89
CA VAL A 115 -3.00 -16.68 -3.42
C VAL A 115 -2.66 -17.72 -4.49
N ALA A 116 -3.64 -18.10 -5.31
CA ALA A 116 -3.50 -19.12 -6.34
C ALA A 116 -2.56 -18.70 -7.48
N ASP A 117 -2.27 -17.40 -7.63
CA ASP A 117 -1.43 -16.88 -8.71
C ASP A 117 0.06 -16.95 -8.36
N PHE A 118 0.41 -17.09 -7.08
CA PHE A 118 1.77 -16.90 -6.60
C PHE A 118 2.32 -18.04 -5.76
N VAL A 119 1.46 -18.82 -5.10
CA VAL A 119 1.89 -19.93 -4.26
C VAL A 119 1.84 -21.25 -5.02
N ALA A 120 2.96 -21.98 -4.98
CA ALA A 120 3.03 -23.33 -5.53
C ALA A 120 2.47 -24.35 -4.53
N LYS A 121 1.81 -25.39 -5.04
CA LYS A 121 1.19 -26.45 -4.22
C LYS A 121 2.19 -27.29 -3.43
N ASN A 122 3.39 -27.50 -3.98
CA ASN A 122 4.46 -28.30 -3.40
C ASN A 122 5.80 -27.60 -3.63
N GLY A 123 6.70 -27.62 -2.65
CA GLY A 123 8.04 -27.06 -2.82
C GLY A 123 9.06 -27.66 -1.85
N SER A 124 10.21 -28.06 -2.37
CA SER A 124 11.28 -28.68 -1.57
C SER A 124 12.19 -27.66 -0.88
N ASN A 125 12.20 -26.43 -1.40
CA ASN A 125 12.96 -25.29 -0.91
C ASN A 125 12.14 -23.99 -1.10
N TYR A 126 12.61 -22.86 -0.56
CA TYR A 126 11.86 -21.60 -0.62
C TYR A 126 11.52 -21.12 -2.04
N SER A 127 12.37 -21.36 -3.03
CA SER A 127 12.10 -20.91 -4.40
C SER A 127 10.96 -21.70 -5.03
N ASP A 128 10.92 -23.02 -4.79
CA ASP A 128 9.87 -23.88 -5.31
C ASP A 128 8.49 -23.58 -4.71
N GLN A 129 8.43 -22.85 -3.59
CA GLN A 129 7.16 -22.48 -2.93
C GLN A 129 6.44 -21.31 -3.62
N PHE A 130 7.11 -20.63 -4.55
CA PHE A 130 6.55 -19.52 -5.33
C PHE A 130 6.62 -19.83 -6.82
N GLN A 131 5.52 -19.64 -7.55
CA GLN A 131 5.49 -19.86 -9.00
C GLN A 131 5.71 -18.57 -9.82
N ASN A 132 5.42 -17.40 -9.27
CA ASN A 132 5.48 -16.10 -9.96
C ASN A 132 6.06 -14.98 -9.07
N LEU A 133 7.18 -15.25 -8.36
CA LEU A 133 7.74 -14.30 -7.39
C LEU A 133 8.12 -12.94 -8.03
N GLU A 134 8.67 -12.94 -9.24
CA GLU A 134 9.04 -11.70 -9.94
C GLU A 134 7.84 -10.76 -10.13
N LYS A 135 6.70 -11.31 -10.55
CA LYS A 135 5.47 -10.54 -10.68
C LYS A 135 4.99 -10.02 -9.33
N LEU A 136 5.02 -10.86 -8.28
CA LEU A 136 4.62 -10.45 -6.93
C LEU A 136 5.46 -9.25 -6.43
N VAL A 137 6.78 -9.35 -6.57
CA VAL A 137 7.71 -8.28 -6.16
C VAL A 137 7.46 -7.00 -6.97
N THR A 138 7.20 -7.14 -8.27
CA THR A 138 6.91 -6.01 -9.15
C THR A 138 5.59 -5.32 -8.78
N ASP A 139 4.54 -6.10 -8.50
CA ASP A 139 3.23 -5.56 -8.11
C ASP A 139 3.31 -4.83 -6.77
N VAL A 140 4.02 -5.39 -5.78
CA VAL A 140 4.25 -4.75 -4.47
C VAL A 140 5.09 -3.48 -4.61
N ASP A 141 6.19 -3.51 -5.38
CA ASP A 141 7.02 -2.32 -5.57
C ASP A 141 6.21 -1.20 -6.25
N LYS A 142 5.44 -1.52 -7.30
CA LYS A 142 4.69 -0.54 -8.09
C LYS A 142 3.46 0.02 -7.38
N GLU A 143 2.62 -0.84 -6.81
CA GLU A 143 1.32 -0.44 -6.26
C GLU A 143 1.42 0.00 -4.79
N ILE A 144 2.45 -0.45 -4.06
CA ILE A 144 2.66 -0.07 -2.66
C ILE A 144 3.86 0.86 -2.50
N ILE A 145 5.09 0.37 -2.75
CA ILE A 145 6.31 1.11 -2.37
C ILE A 145 6.45 2.41 -3.17
N LEU A 146 6.26 2.38 -4.49
CA LEU A 146 6.31 3.58 -5.32
C LEU A 146 5.17 4.54 -5.03
N GLN A 147 4.00 4.09 -4.58
CA GLN A 147 2.90 4.99 -4.21
C GLN A 147 3.13 5.66 -2.85
N LEU A 148 3.78 4.97 -1.90
CA LEU A 148 4.13 5.55 -0.58
C LEU A 148 5.10 6.73 -0.69
N TYR A 149 6.03 6.69 -1.65
CA TYR A 149 7.06 7.72 -1.83
C TYR A 149 6.93 8.52 -3.12
N GLY A 150 6.01 8.12 -3.99
CA GLY A 150 5.65 8.79 -5.22
C GLY A 150 4.66 9.89 -4.94
N SER A 151 4.84 11.03 -5.59
CA SER A 151 4.00 12.22 -5.43
C SER A 151 2.51 11.90 -5.44
N SER A 152 1.78 12.46 -4.47
CA SER A 152 0.33 12.41 -4.31
C SER A 152 -0.40 12.39 -5.65
N LYS A 153 -1.03 11.26 -5.98
CA LYS A 153 -2.08 11.26 -6.99
C LYS A 153 -3.27 12.03 -6.38
N PRO A 154 -3.84 13.05 -7.05
CA PRO A 154 -5.03 13.70 -6.54
C PRO A 154 -6.17 12.67 -6.53
N ALA A 155 -6.93 12.64 -5.43
CA ALA A 155 -8.11 11.81 -5.28
C ALA A 155 -9.03 11.95 -6.51
N SER A 156 -9.38 10.83 -7.14
CA SER A 156 -10.45 10.81 -8.12
C SER A 156 -11.77 11.03 -7.38
N SER A 157 -12.26 12.27 -7.39
CA SER A 157 -13.65 12.56 -7.07
C SER A 157 -14.50 11.94 -8.17
N GLU A 158 -15.17 10.83 -7.84
CA GLU A 158 -16.32 10.35 -8.59
C GLU A 158 -17.36 11.46 -8.61
N ARG A 159 -17.48 12.15 -9.75
CA ARG A 159 -18.63 12.99 -10.04
C ARG A 159 -19.80 12.05 -10.31
N GLY A 160 -20.63 11.86 -9.29
CA GLY A 160 -21.95 11.24 -9.44
C GLY A 160 -22.75 11.96 -10.52
N GLU A 161 -23.22 11.18 -11.48
CA GLU A 161 -24.22 11.58 -12.47
C GLU A 161 -25.50 12.07 -11.76
N GLY A 162 -25.92 13.28 -12.14
CA GLY A 162 -27.24 13.82 -11.85
C GLY A 162 -27.75 14.56 -13.08
N SER A 163 -28.53 13.85 -13.90
CA SER A 163 -29.11 14.27 -15.16
C SER A 163 -30.06 15.48 -15.03
N ARG A 164 -30.18 16.32 -16.09
CA ARG A 164 -31.46 16.73 -16.74
C ARG A 164 -31.29 17.84 -17.81
N LEU A 165 -31.49 17.41 -19.06
CA LEU A 165 -32.29 17.97 -20.19
C LEU A 165 -32.32 19.49 -20.53
N ASN A 166 -32.14 19.69 -21.85
CA ASN A 166 -32.78 20.65 -22.79
C ASN A 166 -32.09 21.99 -23.11
N ASN A 167 -31.57 22.04 -24.35
CA ASN A 167 -31.51 23.24 -25.22
C ASN A 167 -32.85 23.31 -26.01
N PRO A 168 -33.26 24.40 -26.71
CA PRO A 168 -32.52 25.62 -27.08
C PRO A 168 -33.30 26.97 -26.95
N ASP A 169 -32.58 28.07 -27.23
CA ASP A 169 -33.02 29.20 -28.09
C ASP A 169 -33.36 30.60 -27.49
N PHE A 170 -32.91 31.62 -28.24
CA PHE A 170 -33.18 33.08 -28.30
C PHE A 170 -33.24 33.99 -27.05
N GLY A 171 -32.56 35.15 -27.18
CA GLY A 171 -33.14 36.44 -26.76
C GLY A 171 -32.20 37.44 -26.07
N TYR A 172 -31.63 38.36 -26.85
CA TYR A 172 -30.99 39.59 -26.39
C TYR A 172 -31.92 40.43 -25.51
N PHE A 173 -31.45 40.95 -24.37
CA PHE A 173 -31.97 42.22 -23.85
C PHE A 173 -30.88 43.09 -23.20
N VAL A 174 -30.87 44.32 -23.69
CA VAL A 174 -29.98 45.46 -23.43
C VAL A 174 -30.30 46.09 -22.07
N HIS A 175 -29.27 46.36 -21.28
CA HIS A 175 -29.36 47.27 -20.12
C HIS A 175 -29.15 48.73 -20.58
N GLN A 176 -30.19 49.56 -20.47
CA GLN A 176 -30.04 51.01 -20.35
C GLN A 176 -31.00 51.53 -19.29
N GLY A 177 -30.45 51.93 -18.14
CA GLY A 177 -31.14 52.74 -17.15
C GLY A 177 -31.01 54.24 -17.49
N PRO A 178 -31.95 55.10 -17.06
CA PRO A 178 -32.00 56.49 -17.51
C PRO A 178 -31.01 57.40 -16.78
N GLN A 179 -30.35 58.25 -17.56
CA GLN A 179 -29.60 59.45 -17.12
C GLN A 179 -30.56 60.57 -16.66
N PRO A 180 -30.18 61.35 -15.64
CA PRO A 180 -30.50 62.78 -15.61
C PRO A 180 -29.23 63.65 -15.64
N LEU A 181 -29.29 64.72 -16.46
CA LEU A 181 -28.28 65.77 -16.68
C LEU A 181 -28.39 66.92 -15.64
N PRO A 182 -27.42 67.86 -15.62
CA PRO A 182 -26.98 68.64 -14.45
C PRO A 182 -27.52 70.08 -14.43
N THR A 183 -27.33 70.81 -13.32
CA THR A 183 -26.64 72.13 -13.27
C THR A 183 -26.67 72.71 -11.86
N GLY A 184 -25.62 73.47 -11.50
CA GLY A 184 -25.64 74.50 -10.46
C GLY A 184 -24.63 74.31 -9.36
#